data_AF-A0A497ASL8-F1
#
_entry.id   AF-A0A497ASL8-F1
#
_cell.length_a   1.000
_cell.length_b   1.000
_cell.length_c   1.000
_cell.angle_alpha   90.00
_cell.angle_beta   90.00
_cell.angle_gamma   90.00
#
_symmetry.space_group_name_H-M   'P 1'
#
loop_
_entity.id
_entity.type
_entity.pdbx_description
1 polymer ?
#
loop_
_entity_poly.entity_id
_entity_poly.type
_entity_poly.pdbx_seq_one_letter_code
_entity_poly.pdbx_strand_id
1 'polypeptide(L)' 'MAEHIRQRLNRPKKRGRPRKTVVTGFLVLDDSVHTKPKGRKMEGIGRHYSTTEKKVVTGHCLFQALYILLGRR' A
#
# COMPACT_ATOMS: atom_id res chain seq x y z
N MET A 1 -9.92 2.04 11.21
CA MET A 1 -10.41 1.80 12.59
C MET A 1 -9.37 1.18 13.50
N ALA A 2 -8.64 0.14 13.08
CA ALA A 2 -7.72 -0.58 13.96
C ALA A 2 -6.66 0.30 14.61
N GLU A 3 -5.88 1.01 13.80
CA GLU A 3 -4.76 1.75 14.35
C GLU A 3 -5.26 2.86 15.27
N HIS A 4 -6.42 3.43 14.89
CA HIS A 4 -7.34 4.32 15.60
C HIS A 4 -8.04 3.80 16.86
N ILE A 5 -8.02 2.51 17.13
CA ILE A 5 -8.51 1.95 18.39
C ILE A 5 -7.31 1.75 19.33
N ARG A 6 -6.15 1.36 18.78
CA ARG A 6 -4.93 1.00 19.50
C ARG A 6 -4.40 2.09 20.44
N GLN A 7 -3.93 3.22 19.92
CA GLN A 7 -3.54 4.34 20.79
C GLN A 7 -4.69 5.03 21.56
N ARG A 8 -5.97 4.63 21.44
CA ARG A 8 -7.05 5.09 22.34
C ARG A 8 -6.96 4.36 23.66
N LEU A 9 -6.72 3.06 23.57
CA LEU A 9 -6.57 2.17 24.71
C LEU A 9 -5.25 2.44 25.44
N ASN A 10 -4.16 2.69 24.71
CA ASN A 10 -2.81 2.90 25.28
C ASN A 10 -2.55 4.29 25.89
N ARG A 11 -3.58 5.11 26.05
CA ARG A 11 -3.44 6.46 26.55
C ARG A 11 -3.41 6.45 28.08
N PRO A 12 -2.43 7.11 28.75
CA PRO A 12 -2.43 7.23 30.20
C PRO A 12 -3.72 7.87 30.71
N LYS A 13 -4.31 7.27 31.75
CA LYS A 13 -5.47 7.83 32.44
C LYS A 13 -5.04 9.10 33.17
N LYS A 14 -5.67 10.22 32.86
CA LYS A 14 -5.43 11.52 33.47
C LYS A 14 -6.80 12.13 33.78
N ARG A 15 -6.89 12.95 34.84
CA ARG A 15 -8.13 13.66 35.19
C ARG A 15 -8.59 14.48 33.96
N GLY A 16 -9.88 14.44 33.66
CA GLY A 16 -10.42 14.97 32.39
C GLY A 16 -10.44 13.94 31.25
N ARG A 17 -10.78 14.37 30.02
CA ARG A 17 -11.15 13.48 28.91
C ARG A 17 -9.97 12.95 28.06
N PRO A 18 -9.98 11.66 27.67
CA PRO A 18 -9.07 11.05 26.70
C PRO A 18 -9.01 11.59 25.25
N ARG A 19 -7.87 12.15 24.83
CA ARG A 19 -7.38 12.28 23.44
C ARG A 19 -7.00 10.90 22.87
N LYS A 20 -7.56 10.56 21.69
CA LYS A 20 -7.44 9.26 21.01
C LYS A 20 -6.08 9.06 20.32
N THR A 21 -5.73 7.80 20.18
CA THR A 21 -5.05 7.14 19.06
C THR A 21 -4.15 7.88 18.05
N VAL A 22 -2.81 7.79 18.20
CA VAL A 22 -1.71 8.29 17.31
C VAL A 22 -1.00 7.31 16.35
N VAL A 23 -1.52 7.14 15.13
CA VAL A 23 -0.97 6.17 14.17
C VAL A 23 0.47 6.65 13.88
N THR A 24 1.45 5.78 13.59
CA THR A 24 2.86 6.21 13.33
C THR A 24 3.27 6.19 11.86
N GLY A 25 2.52 5.53 10.98
CA GLY A 25 2.79 5.47 9.55
C GLY A 25 1.89 4.49 8.82
N PHE A 26 1.91 4.53 7.49
CA PHE A 26 1.25 3.59 6.59
C PHE A 26 2.21 3.19 5.46
N LEU A 27 2.19 1.92 5.05
CA LEU A 27 2.89 1.44 3.86
C LEU A 27 1.85 1.11 2.80
N VAL A 28 1.93 1.78 1.66
CA VAL A 28 1.04 1.57 0.51
C VAL A 28 1.86 0.89 -0.57
N LEU A 29 1.40 -0.27 -1.02
CA LEU A 29 2.01 -1.02 -2.10
C LEU A 29 1.02 -1.03 -3.25
N ASP A 30 1.51 -0.77 -4.45
CA ASP A 30 0.72 -0.81 -5.67
C ASP A 30 1.51 -1.49 -6.77
N ASP A 31 0.81 -2.22 -7.61
CA ASP A 31 1.37 -2.82 -8.80
C ASP A 31 0.52 -2.51 -10.03
N SER A 32 1.20 -2.34 -11.16
CA SER A 32 0.55 -2.02 -12.42
C SER A 32 1.18 -2.82 -13.54
N VAL A 33 0.34 -3.58 -14.25
CA VAL A 33 0.79 -4.39 -15.38
C VAL A 33 0.71 -3.58 -16.66
N HIS A 34 1.86 -3.22 -17.21
CA HIS A 34 1.94 -2.62 -18.53
C HIS A 34 1.99 -3.72 -19.59
N THR A 35 0.88 -3.91 -20.30
CA THR A 35 0.74 -4.95 -21.32
C THR A 35 1.64 -4.67 -22.51
N LYS A 36 2.33 -5.70 -23.02
CA LYS A 36 3.20 -5.59 -24.19
C LYS A 36 2.92 -6.74 -25.16
N PRO A 37 1.75 -6.77 -25.82
CA PRO A 37 1.34 -7.90 -26.66
C PRO A 37 2.25 -8.10 -27.88
N LYS A 38 2.87 -7.03 -28.39
CA LYS A 38 3.85 -7.04 -29.50
C LYS A 38 5.25 -6.61 -29.04
N GLY A 39 5.53 -6.64 -27.74
CA GLY A 39 6.81 -6.18 -27.20
C GLY A 39 7.96 -7.11 -27.60
N ARG A 40 9.14 -6.53 -27.85
CA ARG A 40 10.38 -7.30 -27.97
C ARG A 40 10.59 -8.11 -26.69
N LYS A 41 11.07 -9.35 -26.81
CA LYS A 41 11.46 -10.17 -25.65
C LYS A 41 12.56 -9.42 -24.88
N MET A 42 12.23 -9.01 -23.66
CA MET A 42 13.10 -8.27 -22.75
C MET A 42 13.03 -8.94 -21.38
N GLU A 43 14.11 -8.84 -20.63
CA GLU A 43 14.16 -9.31 -19.26
C GLU A 43 13.07 -8.64 -18.42
N GLY A 44 12.43 -9.40 -17.53
CA GLY A 44 11.32 -8.90 -16.73
C GLY A 44 9.94 -8.91 -17.42
N ILE A 45 9.84 -9.27 -18.71
CA ILE A 45 8.53 -9.58 -19.32
C ILE A 45 8.03 -10.93 -18.81
N GLY A 46 6.84 -10.93 -18.23
CA GLY A 46 6.19 -12.12 -17.69
C GLY A 46 4.68 -12.12 -17.94
N ARG A 47 4.03 -13.12 -17.35
CA ARG A 47 2.58 -13.26 -17.32
C ARG A 47 2.08 -12.76 -15.96
N HIS A 48 1.23 -11.75 -15.96
CA HIS A 48 0.70 -11.12 -14.74
C HIS A 48 -0.81 -11.02 -14.82
N TYR A 49 -1.50 -11.19 -13.68
CA TYR A 49 -2.93 -10.95 -13.63
C TYR A 49 -3.20 -9.45 -13.67
N SER A 50 -4.01 -9.00 -14.62
CA SER A 50 -4.47 -7.62 -14.66
C SER A 50 -5.91 -7.55 -14.19
N THR A 51 -6.15 -6.80 -13.12
CA THR A 51 -7.49 -6.54 -12.59
C THR A 51 -8.35 -5.77 -13.60
N THR A 52 -7.75 -4.86 -14.36
CA THR A 52 -8.43 -4.10 -15.43
C THR A 52 -8.89 -4.99 -16.57
N GLU A 53 -8.03 -5.91 -17.00
CA GLU A 53 -8.31 -6.84 -18.10
C GLU A 53 -9.05 -8.11 -17.64
N LYS A 54 -9.19 -8.29 -16.31
CA LYS A 54 -9.74 -9.46 -15.62
C LYS A 54 -9.17 -10.80 -16.09
N LYS A 55 -7.91 -10.78 -16.53
CA LYS A 55 -7.23 -11.95 -17.10
C LYS A 55 -5.72 -11.82 -16.92
N VAL A 56 -5.03 -12.92 -17.18
CA VAL A 56 -3.57 -12.93 -17.26
C VAL A 56 -3.13 -12.32 -18.59
N VAL A 57 -2.27 -11.32 -18.51
CA VAL A 57 -1.70 -10.60 -19.66
C VAL A 57 -0.19 -10.70 -19.65
N THR A 58 0.41 -10.62 -20.83
CA THR A 58 1.87 -10.60 -20.98
C THR A 58 2.36 -9.15 -20.98
N GLY A 59 3.31 -8.83 -20.12
CA GLY A 59 3.80 -7.47 -19.92
C GLY A 59 4.84 -7.38 -18.83
N HIS A 60 5.13 -6.16 -18.40
CA HIS A 60 5.91 -5.94 -17.19
C HIS A 60 4.96 -5.58 -16.06
N CYS A 61 5.21 -6.12 -14.87
CA CYS A 61 4.63 -5.62 -13.63
C CYS A 61 5.57 -4.53 -13.08
N LEU A 62 5.07 -3.30 -13.00
CA LEU A 62 5.73 -2.23 -12.29
C LEU A 62 5.21 -2.24 -10.85
N PHE A 63 6.14 -2.24 -9.90
CA PHE A 63 5.82 -2.24 -8.48
C PHE A 63 6.26 -0.91 -7.87
N GLN A 64 5.38 -0.34 -7.05
CA GLN A 64 5.65 0.87 -6.30
C GLN A 64 5.31 0.67 -4.82
N ALA A 65 6.14 1.25 -3.98
CA ALA A 65 5.93 1.28 -2.54
C ALA A 65 6.05 2.71 -2.05
N LEU A 66 5.08 3.14 -1.25
CA LEU A 66 5.08 4.43 -0.57
C LEU A 66 5.00 4.20 0.93
N TYR A 67 6.07 4.57 1.63
CA TYR A 67 6.08 4.58 3.09
C TYR A 67 5.76 5.98 3.61
N ILE A 68 4.63 6.09 4.30
CA ILE A 68 4.10 7.30 4.90
C ILE A 68 4.43 7.23 6.39
N LEU A 69 5.29 8.09 6.94
CA LEU A 69 5.47 8.25 8.38
C LEU A 69 4.46 9.24 8.95
N LEU A 70 4.05 9.05 10.20
CA LEU A 70 3.23 9.98 10.96
C LEU A 70 4.10 10.66 12.00
N GLY A 71 4.02 11.99 12.01
CA GLY A 71 4.92 12.84 12.79
C GLY A 71 6.25 13.17 12.11
N ARG A 72 6.48 12.75 10.86
CA ARG A 72 7.62 13.19 10.02
C ARG A 72 7.13 13.61 8.62
N ARG A 73 7.53 14.79 8.14
CA ARG A 73 7.21 15.37 6.82
C ARG A 73 8.49 15.92 6.19
#